data_AF-A0A077ZP16-F1
#
_entry.id   AF-A0A077ZP16-F1
#
_cell.length_a   1.000
_cell.length_b   1.000
_cell.length_c   1.000
_cell.angle_alpha   90.00
_cell.angle_beta   90.00
_cell.angle_gamma   90.00
#
_symmetry.space_group_name_H-M   'P 1'
#
loop_
_entity.id
_entity.type
_entity.pdbx_description
1 polymer ?
#
loop_
_entity_poly.entity_id
_entity_poly.type
_entity_poly.pdbx_seq_one_letter_code
_entity_poly.pdbx_strand_id
1 'polypeptide(L)'
;MEVCGGHTHAIFKFGLDQLLPENVEFIHGPGCPVCVLPMGRIDTCVEIASHPEVIFCTFGDAMRVPGKQGSLLQAKARGADVRIVYSPMDALKLAQENPTRKVVFFGLGFETTMPTTAITLQQAKARDVQNFYFFCQHITLIPTLRSLLEQPDNGIDAFLAPGHVSMVIGTDAYNFIASDFHRPLVVAGFEPLDLLQGVVMLVEQKIAAHSKVENQYRRVVPDAGNLLAQQAIADVFCVNGDSEWRGLGVIESSGVHLTPDYQRFDAEAHFRPAPQQVCDDPRARCGEVLTGKCKPHQCPLFGNTCNPQTAFGALMVSSEGACAAWYQYRQQENEA
;
A
#
# COMPACT_ATOMS: atom_id res chain seq x y z
N MET A 1 11.54 11.67 4.15
CA MET A 1 10.59 10.80 3.44
C MET A 1 9.45 10.41 4.37
N GLU A 2 8.24 10.81 4.04
CA GLU A 2 7.01 10.29 4.60
C GLU A 2 6.65 8.99 3.91
N VAL A 3 6.63 7.90 4.67
CA VAL A 3 6.41 6.57 4.11
C VAL A 3 4.92 6.37 3.77
N CYS A 4 4.01 6.96 4.54
CA CYS A 4 2.57 6.70 4.41
C CYS A 4 1.90 7.58 3.35
N GLY A 5 1.03 6.99 2.53
CA GLY A 5 0.14 7.74 1.63
C GLY A 5 -0.82 8.68 2.39
N GLY A 6 -1.31 8.27 3.56
CA GLY A 6 -2.10 9.14 4.44
C GLY A 6 -1.34 10.38 4.94
N HIS A 7 -0.03 10.24 5.23
CA HIS A 7 0.82 11.40 5.55
C HIS A 7 0.96 12.32 4.36
N THR A 8 1.20 11.76 3.17
CA THR A 8 1.28 12.54 1.92
C THR A 8 0.01 13.35 1.70
N HIS A 9 -1.16 12.70 1.83
CA HIS A 9 -2.44 13.39 1.71
C HIS A 9 -2.59 14.52 2.74
N ALA A 10 -2.25 14.28 4.00
CA ALA A 10 -2.32 15.28 5.06
C ALA A 10 -1.36 16.47 4.81
N ILE A 11 -0.11 16.20 4.44
CA ILE A 11 0.90 17.22 4.12
C ILE A 11 0.37 18.16 3.02
N PHE A 12 -0.10 17.62 1.90
CA PHE A 12 -0.63 18.45 0.80
C PHE A 12 -1.91 19.18 1.18
N LYS A 13 -2.87 18.48 1.80
CA LYS A 13 -4.18 19.02 2.18
C LYS A 13 -4.07 20.20 3.15
N PHE A 14 -3.14 20.11 4.10
CA PHE A 14 -2.93 21.15 5.11
C PHE A 14 -1.81 22.14 4.73
N GLY A 15 -1.19 21.99 3.56
CA GLY A 15 -0.13 22.88 3.09
C GLY A 15 1.14 22.83 3.95
N LEU A 16 1.42 21.71 4.63
CA LEU A 16 2.55 21.63 5.56
C LEU A 16 3.89 21.79 4.83
N ASP A 17 3.99 21.29 3.60
CA ASP A 17 5.13 21.48 2.70
C ASP A 17 5.40 22.94 2.35
N GLN A 18 4.38 23.81 2.35
CA GLN A 18 4.53 25.24 2.07
C GLN A 18 4.80 26.08 3.33
N LEU A 19 4.44 25.56 4.50
CA LEU A 19 4.63 26.25 5.78
C LEU A 19 6.04 26.08 6.34
N LEU A 20 6.75 25.03 5.94
CA LEU A 20 8.10 24.76 6.41
C LEU A 20 9.15 25.50 5.59
N PRO A 21 10.34 25.79 6.18
CA PRO A 21 11.42 26.45 5.46
C PRO A 21 11.95 25.59 4.30
N GLU A 22 12.54 26.23 3.28
CA GLU A 22 13.02 25.59 2.04
C GLU A 22 14.05 24.47 2.24
N ASN A 23 14.72 24.42 3.39
CA ASN A 23 15.67 23.36 3.72
C ASN A 23 15.00 22.10 4.32
N VAL A 24 13.67 22.06 4.42
CA VAL A 24 12.90 20.87 4.83
C VAL A 24 12.01 20.46 3.67
N GLU A 25 12.37 19.35 3.04
CA GLU A 25 11.63 18.81 1.91
C GLU A 25 10.94 17.49 2.26
N PHE A 26 9.64 17.41 1.97
CA PHE A 26 8.88 16.16 2.03
C PHE A 26 9.09 15.31 0.78
N ILE A 27 9.25 14.00 0.98
CA ILE A 27 9.54 13.04 -0.07
C ILE A 27 8.58 11.87 0.10
N HIS A 28 7.75 11.62 -0.91
CA HIS A 28 6.78 10.54 -0.87
C HIS A 28 7.47 9.18 -0.89
N GLY A 29 7.11 8.31 0.05
CA GLY A 29 7.55 6.92 0.10
C GLY A 29 6.46 5.92 -0.33
N PRO A 30 6.83 4.64 -0.50
CA PRO A 30 5.96 3.62 -1.08
C PRO A 30 5.04 2.93 -0.06
N GLY A 31 4.29 3.70 0.75
CA GLY A 31 3.38 3.14 1.77
C GLY A 31 1.90 3.15 1.39
N CYS A 32 1.54 3.50 0.15
CA CYS A 32 0.19 3.31 -0.36
C CYS A 32 0.10 2.01 -1.17
N PRO A 33 -0.66 0.99 -0.74
CA PRO A 33 -0.62 -0.32 -1.38
C PRO A 33 -1.23 -0.29 -2.78
N VAL A 34 -2.18 0.60 -3.01
CA VAL A 34 -2.77 0.86 -4.33
C VAL A 34 -1.71 1.41 -5.29
N CYS A 35 -0.84 2.32 -4.84
CA CYS A 35 0.14 2.99 -5.71
C CYS A 35 1.22 2.04 -6.25
N VAL A 36 1.50 0.97 -5.52
CA VAL A 36 2.53 -0.03 -5.85
C VAL A 36 1.92 -1.33 -6.41
N LEU A 37 0.61 -1.36 -6.68
CA LEU A 37 -0.08 -2.54 -7.20
C LEU A 37 0.32 -2.83 -8.67
N PRO A 38 0.97 -3.98 -8.98
CA PRO A 38 1.35 -4.30 -10.36
C PRO A 38 0.15 -4.46 -11.28
N MET A 39 0.31 -4.03 -12.53
CA MET A 39 -0.76 -4.14 -13.53
C MET A 39 -1.14 -5.59 -13.81
N GLY A 40 -0.16 -6.50 -13.83
CA GLY A 40 -0.42 -7.94 -14.02
C GLY A 40 -1.37 -8.50 -12.96
N ARG A 41 -1.29 -8.01 -11.71
CA ARG A 41 -2.21 -8.41 -10.64
C ARG A 41 -3.64 -7.93 -10.88
N ILE A 42 -3.82 -6.73 -11.44
CA ILE A 42 -5.14 -6.25 -11.87
C ILE A 42 -5.70 -7.11 -12.99
N ASP A 43 -4.89 -7.46 -13.99
CA ASP A 43 -5.32 -8.32 -15.09
C ASP A 43 -5.75 -9.71 -14.57
N THR A 44 -5.02 -10.27 -13.61
CA THR A 44 -5.43 -11.48 -12.89
C THR A 44 -6.76 -11.31 -12.15
N CYS A 45 -6.97 -10.19 -11.45
CA CYS A 45 -8.25 -9.89 -10.82
C CYS A 45 -9.39 -9.83 -11.84
N VAL A 46 -9.16 -9.22 -13.01
CA VAL A 46 -10.13 -9.11 -14.10
C VAL A 46 -10.45 -10.49 -14.70
N GLU A 47 -9.44 -11.34 -14.89
CA GLU A 47 -9.60 -12.72 -15.35
C GLU A 47 -10.51 -13.51 -14.38
N ILE A 48 -10.18 -13.52 -13.08
CA ILE A 48 -10.96 -14.21 -12.05
C ILE A 48 -12.39 -13.64 -11.97
N ALA A 49 -12.54 -12.31 -11.99
CA ALA A 49 -13.85 -11.65 -11.92
C ALA A 49 -14.74 -11.96 -13.15
N SER A 50 -14.15 -12.31 -14.30
CA SER A 50 -14.88 -12.60 -15.53
C SER A 50 -15.51 -14.00 -15.55
N HIS A 51 -15.18 -14.87 -14.58
CA HIS A 51 -15.87 -16.14 -14.41
C HIS A 51 -17.34 -15.93 -14.00
N PRO A 52 -18.31 -16.53 -14.71
CA PRO A 52 -19.73 -16.26 -14.48
C PRO A 52 -20.23 -16.70 -13.10
N GLU A 53 -19.56 -17.66 -12.45
CA GLU A 53 -19.87 -18.13 -11.10
C GLU A 53 -19.28 -17.26 -9.98
N VAL A 54 -18.42 -16.29 -10.31
CA VAL A 54 -17.65 -15.50 -9.33
C VAL A 54 -18.40 -14.26 -8.88
N ILE A 55 -18.34 -13.96 -7.59
CA ILE A 55 -18.59 -12.63 -7.04
C ILE A 55 -17.23 -12.10 -6.56
N PHE A 56 -16.69 -11.11 -7.25
CA PHE A 56 -15.38 -10.55 -6.94
C PHE A 56 -15.51 -9.34 -6.03
N CYS A 57 -14.95 -9.44 -4.82
CA CYS A 57 -15.06 -8.43 -3.79
C CYS A 57 -13.74 -7.68 -3.63
N THR A 58 -13.79 -6.36 -3.59
CA THR A 58 -12.60 -5.51 -3.41
C THR A 58 -12.96 -4.22 -2.67
N PHE A 59 -11.95 -3.52 -2.12
CA PHE A 59 -12.14 -2.17 -1.63
C PHE A 59 -12.30 -1.18 -2.80
N GLY A 60 -12.93 -0.04 -2.53
CA GLY A 60 -13.28 0.92 -3.59
C GLY A 60 -12.08 1.60 -4.26
N ASP A 61 -10.92 1.61 -3.60
CA ASP A 61 -9.68 2.25 -4.04
C ASP A 61 -8.98 1.50 -5.18
N ALA A 62 -9.04 0.17 -5.20
CA ALA A 62 -8.47 -0.66 -6.26
C ALA A 62 -9.31 -0.67 -7.56
N MET A 63 -10.58 -0.26 -7.50
CA MET A 63 -11.54 -0.39 -8.62
C MET A 63 -11.11 0.27 -9.92
N ARG A 64 -10.38 1.39 -9.83
CA ARG A 64 -9.96 2.20 -10.98
C ARG A 64 -8.51 1.99 -11.38
N VAL A 65 -7.76 1.15 -10.67
CA VAL A 65 -6.36 0.89 -11.01
C VAL A 65 -6.31 0.22 -12.40
N PRO A 66 -5.54 0.78 -13.35
CA PRO A 66 -5.49 0.23 -14.70
C PRO A 66 -4.64 -1.05 -14.74
N GLY A 67 -5.18 -2.09 -15.37
CA GLY A 67 -4.43 -3.21 -15.95
C GLY A 67 -4.34 -3.09 -17.47
N LYS A 68 -3.68 -4.04 -18.14
CA LYS A 68 -3.59 -4.09 -19.61
C LYS A 68 -4.95 -4.31 -20.26
N GLN A 69 -5.82 -5.10 -19.63
CA GLN A 69 -7.18 -5.42 -20.10
C GLN A 69 -8.25 -4.48 -19.52
N GLY A 70 -7.80 -3.38 -18.91
CA GLY A 70 -8.63 -2.41 -18.21
C GLY A 70 -8.69 -2.65 -16.71
N SER A 71 -9.56 -1.90 -16.04
CA SER A 71 -9.73 -1.94 -14.58
C SER A 71 -10.88 -2.85 -14.14
N LEU A 72 -10.96 -3.14 -12.85
CA LEU A 72 -12.11 -3.85 -12.25
C LEU A 72 -13.44 -3.10 -12.46
N LEU A 73 -13.42 -1.77 -12.50
CA LEU A 73 -14.59 -0.97 -12.86
C LEU A 73 -15.05 -1.22 -14.30
N GLN A 74 -14.11 -1.36 -15.24
CA GLN A 74 -14.43 -1.69 -16.63
C GLN A 74 -14.87 -3.15 -16.78
N ALA A 75 -14.27 -4.08 -16.03
CA ALA A 75 -14.75 -5.47 -15.96
C ALA A 75 -16.21 -5.55 -15.49
N LYS A 76 -16.55 -4.78 -14.44
CA LYS A 76 -17.93 -4.63 -13.97
C LYS A 76 -18.86 -4.10 -15.07
N ALA A 77 -18.44 -3.08 -15.81
CA ALA A 77 -19.20 -2.54 -16.94
C ALA A 77 -19.39 -3.56 -18.08
N ARG A 78 -18.49 -4.53 -18.23
CA ARG A 78 -18.61 -5.66 -19.17
C ARG A 78 -19.48 -6.82 -18.64
N GLY A 79 -20.00 -6.73 -17.42
CA GLY A 79 -20.91 -7.72 -16.84
C GLY A 79 -20.32 -8.62 -15.76
N ALA A 80 -19.04 -8.46 -15.39
CA ALA A 80 -18.49 -9.16 -14.23
C ALA A 80 -19.18 -8.71 -12.93
N ASP A 81 -19.49 -9.64 -12.01
CA ASP A 81 -20.07 -9.32 -10.70
C ASP A 81 -18.97 -8.86 -9.74
N VAL A 82 -18.57 -7.60 -9.86
CA VAL A 82 -17.60 -6.94 -8.97
C VAL A 82 -18.33 -6.08 -7.94
N ARG A 83 -18.12 -6.39 -6.66
CA ARG A 83 -18.76 -5.70 -5.52
C ARG A 83 -17.71 -4.98 -4.68
N ILE A 84 -18.02 -3.74 -4.32
CA ILE A 84 -17.21 -2.99 -3.37
C ILE A 84 -17.65 -3.40 -1.97
N VAL A 85 -16.68 -3.78 -1.13
CA VAL A 85 -16.89 -4.11 0.29
C VAL A 85 -16.13 -3.14 1.17
N TYR A 86 -16.52 -3.04 2.45
CA TYR A 86 -15.86 -2.16 3.43
C TYR A 86 -15.07 -2.96 4.48
N SER A 87 -15.27 -4.28 4.52
CA SER A 87 -14.45 -5.21 5.31
C SER A 87 -14.33 -6.56 4.60
N PRO A 88 -13.26 -7.34 4.88
CA PRO A 88 -13.18 -8.72 4.40
C PRO A 88 -14.34 -9.59 4.91
N MET A 89 -14.89 -9.27 6.10
CA MET A 89 -16.06 -9.93 6.67
C MET A 89 -17.34 -9.75 5.84
N ASP A 90 -17.49 -8.64 5.10
CA ASP A 90 -18.61 -8.46 4.18
C ASP A 90 -18.53 -9.46 3.01
N ALA A 91 -17.31 -9.71 2.51
CA ALA A 91 -17.09 -10.72 1.46
C ALA A 91 -17.36 -12.15 2.00
N LEU A 92 -16.97 -12.45 3.24
CA LEU A 92 -17.33 -13.72 3.87
C LEU A 92 -18.84 -13.85 4.04
N LYS A 93 -19.53 -12.80 4.47
CA LYS A 93 -21.00 -12.78 4.56
C LYS A 93 -21.66 -13.05 3.21
N LEU A 94 -21.17 -12.41 2.14
CA LEU A 94 -21.63 -12.68 0.78
C LEU A 94 -21.45 -14.14 0.37
N ALA A 95 -20.35 -14.79 0.78
CA ALA A 95 -20.13 -16.21 0.52
C ALA A 95 -21.20 -17.09 1.20
N GLN A 96 -21.54 -16.79 2.46
CA GLN A 96 -22.58 -17.49 3.19
C GLN A 96 -23.98 -17.27 2.60
N GLU A 97 -24.26 -16.07 2.08
CA GLU A 97 -25.55 -15.73 1.45
C GLU A 97 -25.68 -16.28 0.02
N ASN A 98 -24.58 -16.65 -0.63
CA ASN A 98 -24.55 -17.11 -2.02
C ASN A 98 -23.82 -18.46 -2.15
N PRO A 99 -24.33 -19.55 -1.53
CA PRO A 99 -23.62 -20.84 -1.46
C PRO A 99 -23.35 -21.50 -2.82
N THR A 100 -24.07 -21.09 -3.87
CA THR A 100 -23.88 -21.58 -5.25
C THR A 100 -22.87 -20.77 -6.07
N ARG A 101 -22.33 -19.68 -5.50
CA ARG A 101 -21.37 -18.76 -6.15
C ARG A 101 -20.02 -18.89 -5.48
N LYS A 102 -18.93 -18.65 -6.21
CA LYS A 102 -17.58 -18.54 -5.64
C LYS A 102 -17.32 -17.08 -5.29
N VAL A 103 -17.12 -16.76 -4.02
CA VAL A 103 -16.84 -15.39 -3.60
C VAL A 103 -15.35 -15.22 -3.40
N VAL A 104 -14.74 -14.29 -4.14
CA VAL A 104 -13.31 -14.00 -4.08
C VAL A 104 -13.13 -12.65 -3.43
N PHE A 105 -12.36 -12.56 -2.34
CA PHE A 105 -11.93 -11.31 -1.76
C PHE A 105 -10.52 -10.97 -2.21
N PHE A 106 -10.34 -9.79 -2.81
CA PHE A 106 -9.03 -9.23 -3.14
C PHE A 106 -8.44 -8.50 -1.93
N GLY A 107 -7.49 -9.13 -1.25
CA GLY A 107 -6.79 -8.54 -0.12
C GLY A 107 -5.57 -7.76 -0.54
N LEU A 108 -5.72 -6.45 -0.67
CA LEU A 108 -4.64 -5.51 -0.95
C LEU A 108 -4.25 -4.78 0.33
N GLY A 109 -2.96 -4.75 0.67
CA GLY A 109 -2.49 -3.88 1.74
C GLY A 109 -1.26 -4.35 2.49
N PHE A 110 -0.87 -3.56 3.49
CA PHE A 110 0.27 -3.82 4.37
C PHE A 110 -0.16 -4.56 5.64
N GLU A 111 0.75 -4.64 6.61
CA GLU A 111 0.55 -5.22 7.93
C GLU A 111 -0.63 -4.57 8.69
N THR A 112 -1.08 -3.36 8.32
CA THR A 112 -2.32 -2.75 8.85
C THR A 112 -3.59 -3.51 8.51
N THR A 113 -3.63 -4.11 7.31
CA THR A 113 -4.84 -4.75 6.76
C THR A 113 -4.85 -6.25 7.00
N MET A 114 -3.67 -6.87 7.08
CA MET A 114 -3.52 -8.32 7.29
C MET A 114 -4.28 -8.85 8.52
N PRO A 115 -4.35 -8.19 9.69
CA PRO A 115 -5.05 -8.73 10.85
C PRO A 115 -6.55 -8.95 10.61
N THR A 116 -7.22 -8.03 9.93
CA THR A 116 -8.65 -8.17 9.66
C THR A 116 -8.92 -9.24 8.62
N THR A 117 -8.05 -9.37 7.62
CA THR A 117 -8.08 -10.48 6.67
C THR A 117 -7.83 -11.83 7.36
N ALA A 118 -6.83 -11.90 8.25
CA ALA A 118 -6.49 -13.11 8.99
C ALA A 118 -7.67 -13.59 9.84
N ILE A 119 -8.27 -12.68 10.62
CA ILE A 119 -9.46 -12.99 11.44
C ILE A 119 -10.62 -13.46 10.56
N THR A 120 -10.79 -12.87 9.38
CA THR A 120 -11.84 -13.29 8.44
C THR A 120 -11.61 -14.71 7.92
N LEU A 121 -10.37 -15.07 7.59
CA LEU A 121 -10.00 -16.42 7.15
C LEU A 121 -10.12 -17.45 8.29
N GLN A 122 -9.77 -17.07 9.53
CA GLN A 122 -10.03 -17.86 10.73
C GLN A 122 -11.54 -18.14 10.90
N GLN A 123 -12.38 -17.11 10.72
CA GLN A 123 -13.84 -17.25 10.80
C GLN A 123 -14.40 -18.11 9.65
N ALA A 124 -13.92 -17.91 8.43
CA ALA A 124 -14.29 -18.74 7.28
C ALA A 124 -13.91 -20.21 7.54
N LYS A 125 -12.75 -20.45 8.16
CA LYS A 125 -12.29 -21.78 8.53
C LYS A 125 -13.18 -22.43 9.59
N ALA A 126 -13.45 -21.71 10.68
CA ALA A 126 -14.26 -22.18 11.79
C ALA A 126 -15.72 -22.46 11.40
N ARG A 127 -16.26 -21.71 10.43
CA ARG A 127 -17.62 -21.87 9.89
C ARG A 127 -17.68 -22.83 8.69
N ASP A 128 -16.54 -23.39 8.29
CA ASP A 128 -16.39 -24.32 7.17
C ASP A 128 -17.00 -23.82 5.85
N VAL A 129 -16.79 -22.53 5.54
CA VAL A 129 -17.29 -21.90 4.31
C VAL A 129 -16.46 -22.36 3.10
N GLN A 130 -17.04 -23.19 2.24
CA GLN A 130 -16.34 -23.84 1.11
C GLN A 130 -16.19 -22.99 -0.15
N ASN A 131 -17.02 -21.96 -0.30
CA ASN A 131 -17.12 -21.16 -1.52
C ASN A 131 -16.47 -19.77 -1.38
N PHE A 132 -15.67 -19.56 -0.34
CA PHE A 132 -14.93 -18.33 -0.10
C PHE A 132 -13.47 -18.51 -0.52
N TYR A 133 -12.94 -17.54 -1.25
CA TYR A 133 -11.57 -17.53 -1.75
C TYR A 133 -10.94 -16.17 -1.50
N PHE A 134 -9.63 -16.15 -1.42
CA PHE A 134 -8.80 -15.01 -1.08
C PHE A 134 -7.70 -14.87 -2.12
N PHE A 135 -7.70 -13.74 -2.81
CA PHE A 135 -6.62 -13.35 -3.73
C PHE A 135 -5.68 -12.42 -2.97
N CYS A 136 -4.50 -12.94 -2.61
CA CYS A 136 -3.55 -12.26 -1.73
C CYS A 136 -2.72 -11.24 -2.51
N GLN A 137 -2.79 -9.98 -2.10
CA GLN A 137 -1.86 -8.92 -2.49
C GLN A 137 -1.44 -8.14 -1.24
N HIS A 138 -1.16 -8.90 -0.19
CA HIS A 138 -0.51 -8.38 0.98
C HIS A 138 1.00 -8.30 0.75
N ILE A 139 1.59 -7.19 1.18
CA ILE A 139 3.01 -6.88 1.04
C ILE A 139 3.53 -6.31 2.36
N THR A 140 4.81 -6.49 2.66
CA THR A 140 5.41 -6.02 3.92
C THR A 140 6.23 -4.74 3.74
N LEU A 141 6.18 -3.87 4.73
CA LEU A 141 6.80 -2.55 4.64
C LEU A 141 8.33 -2.60 4.85
N ILE A 142 8.79 -3.41 5.79
CA ILE A 142 10.19 -3.41 6.25
C ILE A 142 11.19 -3.76 5.14
N PRO A 143 10.98 -4.82 4.33
CA PRO A 143 11.87 -5.13 3.21
C PRO A 143 11.92 -4.01 2.17
N THR A 144 10.80 -3.33 1.94
CA THR A 144 10.72 -2.21 1.00
C THR A 144 11.54 -1.02 1.47
N LEU A 145 11.46 -0.66 2.76
CA LEU A 145 12.29 0.41 3.32
C LEU A 145 13.78 0.06 3.27
N ARG A 146 14.14 -1.20 3.54
CA ARG A 146 15.53 -1.68 3.40
C ARG A 146 16.01 -1.57 1.95
N SER A 147 15.22 -2.05 0.99
CA SER A 147 15.56 -1.99 -0.44
C SER A 147 15.79 -0.56 -0.92
N LEU A 148 14.98 0.41 -0.45
CA LEU A 148 15.20 1.83 -0.75
C LEU A 148 16.53 2.37 -0.19
N LEU A 149 16.86 1.99 1.04
CA LEU A 149 18.08 2.44 1.73
C LEU A 149 19.36 1.81 1.17
N GLU A 150 19.26 0.65 0.54
CA GLU A 150 20.37 -0.05 -0.10
C GLU A 150 20.70 0.49 -1.50
N GLN A 151 19.84 1.35 -2.08
CA GLN A 151 20.13 1.99 -3.35
C GLN A 151 21.30 3.00 -3.20
N PRO A 152 22.35 2.94 -4.04
CA PRO A 152 23.54 3.78 -3.87
C PRO A 152 23.28 5.27 -4.05
N ASP A 153 22.20 5.63 -4.75
CA ASP A 153 21.79 7.01 -5.03
C ASP A 153 20.65 7.50 -4.12
N ASN A 154 20.38 6.83 -2.98
CA ASN A 154 19.32 7.26 -2.08
C ASN A 154 19.66 8.59 -1.39
N GLY A 155 18.80 9.60 -1.60
CA GLY A 155 18.92 10.93 -0.99
C GLY A 155 18.11 11.09 0.30
N ILE A 156 17.72 9.99 0.96
CA ILE A 156 16.75 10.07 2.07
C ILE A 156 17.46 10.43 3.36
N ASP A 157 17.15 11.61 3.90
CA ASP A 157 17.77 12.08 5.13
C ASP A 157 17.19 11.50 6.41
N ALA A 158 15.89 11.25 6.43
CA ALA A 158 15.09 10.94 7.60
C ALA A 158 13.74 10.32 7.19
N PHE A 159 13.10 9.57 8.08
CA PHE A 159 11.80 8.95 7.83
C PHE A 159 10.71 9.41 8.80
N LEU A 160 9.55 9.75 8.26
CA LEU A 160 8.28 9.72 8.99
C LEU A 160 7.61 8.37 8.70
N ALA A 161 7.58 7.51 9.71
CA ALA A 161 7.01 6.18 9.62
C ALA A 161 5.49 6.19 9.88
N PRO A 162 4.72 5.33 9.19
CA PRO A 162 3.27 5.29 9.26
C PRO A 162 2.77 4.92 10.67
N GLY A 163 1.91 5.74 11.25
CA GLY A 163 1.30 5.45 12.55
C GLY A 163 0.52 4.13 12.59
N HIS A 164 -0.38 3.89 11.63
CA HIS A 164 -1.24 2.70 11.66
C HIS A 164 -0.50 1.39 11.41
N VAL A 165 0.49 1.33 10.51
CA VAL A 165 1.29 0.11 10.31
C VAL A 165 2.08 -0.19 11.58
N SER A 166 2.65 0.86 12.18
CA SER A 166 3.40 0.74 13.44
C SER A 166 2.54 0.29 14.62
N MET A 167 1.23 0.58 14.62
CA MET A 167 0.29 0.01 15.61
C MET A 167 0.30 -1.53 15.56
N VAL A 168 0.53 -2.13 14.40
CA VAL A 168 0.60 -3.58 14.24
C VAL A 168 2.01 -4.09 14.52
N ILE A 169 3.02 -3.57 13.83
CA ILE A 169 4.38 -4.14 13.88
C ILE A 169 5.27 -3.61 15.01
N GLY A 170 4.85 -2.53 15.67
CA GLY A 170 5.65 -1.84 16.68
C GLY A 170 6.67 -0.87 16.09
N THR A 171 7.39 -0.18 16.97
CA THR A 171 8.46 0.75 16.60
C THR A 171 9.80 0.03 16.44
N ASP A 172 10.00 -1.07 17.17
CA ASP A 172 11.24 -1.85 17.13
C ASP A 172 11.57 -2.42 15.75
N ALA A 173 10.54 -2.67 14.93
CA ALA A 173 10.69 -3.13 13.55
C ALA A 173 11.54 -2.19 12.68
N TYR A 174 11.65 -0.91 13.05
CA TYR A 174 12.42 0.10 12.33
C TYR A 174 13.84 0.30 12.85
N ASN A 175 14.26 -0.37 13.94
CA ASN A 175 15.55 -0.11 14.59
C ASN A 175 16.75 -0.20 13.63
N PHE A 176 16.67 -1.10 12.64
CA PHE A 176 17.71 -1.27 11.62
C PHE A 176 17.99 0.01 10.81
N ILE A 177 17.00 0.89 10.64
CA ILE A 177 17.17 2.15 9.89
C ILE A 177 18.12 3.10 10.64
N ALA A 178 18.00 3.16 11.96
CA ALA A 178 18.87 3.96 12.79
C ALA A 178 20.23 3.30 13.03
N SER A 179 20.27 1.98 13.27
CA SER A 179 21.51 1.26 13.57
C SER A 179 22.40 1.03 12.36
N ASP A 180 21.82 0.59 11.24
CA ASP A 180 22.59 0.10 10.09
C ASP A 180 22.81 1.22 9.06
N PHE A 181 21.82 2.11 8.90
CA PHE A 181 21.82 3.18 7.89
C PHE A 181 22.01 4.58 8.46
N HIS A 182 22.04 4.72 9.79
CA HIS A 182 22.21 6.01 10.48
C HIS A 182 21.24 7.09 9.98
N ARG A 183 19.97 6.71 9.80
CA ARG A 183 18.88 7.64 9.46
C ARG A 183 17.94 7.77 10.66
N PRO A 184 17.58 8.99 11.10
CA PRO A 184 16.56 9.18 12.13
C PRO A 184 15.19 8.79 11.58
N LEU A 185 14.35 8.23 12.45
CA LEU A 185 13.00 7.81 12.10
C LEU A 185 12.04 8.17 13.24
N VAL A 186 10.90 8.77 12.88
CA VAL A 186 9.84 9.07 13.84
C VAL A 186 8.54 8.45 13.35
N VAL A 187 7.90 7.63 14.18
CA VAL A 187 6.53 7.18 13.97
C VAL A 187 5.57 8.30 14.33
N ALA A 188 4.77 8.76 13.36
CA ALA A 188 3.87 9.89 13.53
C ALA A 188 2.41 9.54 13.20
N GLY A 189 1.49 10.26 13.83
CA GLY A 189 0.06 10.23 13.49
C GLY A 189 -0.26 10.97 12.19
N PHE A 190 -1.52 11.33 11.99
CA PHE A 190 -2.04 11.90 10.73
C PHE A 190 -2.59 13.31 10.87
N GLU A 191 -2.71 13.80 12.11
CA GLU A 191 -3.10 15.18 12.36
C GLU A 191 -1.93 16.12 12.02
N PRO A 192 -2.19 17.37 11.60
CA PRO A 192 -1.14 18.35 11.30
C PRO A 192 -0.10 18.50 12.41
N LEU A 193 -0.55 18.52 13.67
CA LEU A 193 0.33 18.62 14.83
C LEU A 193 1.19 17.37 15.03
N ASP A 194 0.68 16.19 14.69
CA ASP A 194 1.48 14.97 14.77
C ASP A 194 2.63 15.00 13.79
N LEU A 195 2.33 15.41 12.55
CA LEU A 195 3.31 15.52 11.49
C LEU A 195 4.36 16.58 11.80
N LEU A 196 3.94 17.79 12.20
CA LEU A 196 4.85 18.88 12.55
C LEU A 196 5.73 18.53 13.76
N GLN A 197 5.16 17.91 14.80
CA GLN A 197 5.97 17.44 15.94
C GLN A 197 6.96 16.36 15.51
N GLY A 198 6.54 15.42 14.64
CA GLY A 198 7.43 14.41 14.09
C GLY A 198 8.59 15.02 13.29
N VAL A 199 8.32 16.06 12.49
CA VAL A 199 9.35 16.82 11.78
C VAL A 199 10.31 17.51 12.75
N VAL A 200 9.80 18.17 13.79
CA VAL A 200 10.65 18.80 14.82
C VAL A 200 11.59 17.78 15.46
N MET A 201 11.06 16.62 15.85
CA MET A 201 11.88 15.54 16.42
C MET A 201 12.98 15.09 15.44
N LEU A 202 12.65 14.91 14.16
CA LEU A 202 13.65 14.55 13.14
C LEU A 202 14.72 15.64 12.95
N VAL A 203 14.33 16.90 12.94
CA VAL A 203 15.24 18.04 12.81
C VAL A 203 16.17 18.14 14.03
N GLU A 204 15.65 17.96 15.25
CA GLU A 204 16.45 17.93 16.48
C GLU A 204 17.50 16.81 16.43
N GLN A 205 17.12 15.61 15.98
CA GLN A 205 18.06 14.50 15.79
C GLN A 205 19.16 14.83 14.77
N LYS A 206 18.79 15.47 13.65
CA LYS A 206 19.75 15.93 12.62
C LYS A 206 20.72 16.97 13.16
N ILE A 207 20.24 17.97 13.90
CA ILE A 207 21.06 18.99 14.55
C ILE A 207 22.03 18.34 15.55
N ALA A 208 21.56 17.34 16.31
CA ALA A 208 22.36 16.60 17.28
C ALA A 208 23.28 15.53 16.65
N ALA A 209 23.29 15.40 15.32
CA ALA A 209 24.06 14.41 14.57
C ALA A 209 23.90 12.97 15.10
N HIS A 210 22.69 12.59 15.51
CA HIS A 210 22.37 11.23 15.93
C HIS A 210 21.17 10.66 15.16
N SER A 211 20.97 9.35 15.27
CA SER A 211 19.84 8.66 14.64
C SER A 211 19.24 7.66 15.61
N LYS A 212 17.95 7.81 15.86
CA LYS A 212 17.13 6.96 16.71
C LYS A 212 15.75 6.80 16.11
N VAL A 213 15.14 5.66 16.42
CA VAL A 213 13.70 5.48 16.26
C VAL A 213 13.01 6.14 17.43
N GLU A 214 12.11 7.07 17.15
CA GLU A 214 11.26 7.68 18.15
C GLU A 214 9.78 7.53 17.81
N ASN A 215 8.96 7.55 18.85
CA ASN A 215 7.52 7.38 18.75
C ASN A 215 6.85 8.70 19.15
N GLN A 216 6.38 9.47 18.16
CA GLN A 216 5.54 10.65 18.38
C GLN A 216 4.10 10.21 18.66
N TYR A 217 3.65 9.12 18.02
CA TYR A 217 2.26 8.65 18.09
C TYR A 217 1.96 7.69 19.25
N ARG A 218 2.61 7.88 20.41
CA ARG A 218 2.53 6.99 21.60
C ARG A 218 1.13 6.75 22.12
N ARG A 219 0.20 7.68 21.86
CA ARG A 219 -1.20 7.54 22.28
C ARG A 219 -1.94 6.41 21.55
N VAL A 220 -1.42 5.96 20.40
CA VAL A 220 -1.99 4.85 19.60
C VAL A 220 -0.99 3.72 19.39
N VAL A 221 0.31 4.03 19.24
CA VAL A 221 1.33 3.04 18.87
C VAL A 221 2.10 2.55 20.10
N PRO A 222 1.89 1.31 20.57
CA PRO A 222 2.78 0.68 21.53
C PRO A 222 4.09 0.25 20.85
N ASP A 223 5.21 0.30 21.58
CA ASP A 223 6.54 0.02 21.02
C ASP A 223 6.68 -1.42 20.50
N ALA A 224 6.09 -2.39 21.20
CA ALA A 224 6.04 -3.80 20.77
C ALA A 224 5.00 -4.08 19.66
N GLY A 225 4.19 -3.09 19.28
CA GLY A 225 3.05 -3.28 18.39
C GLY A 225 1.90 -4.04 19.04
N ASN A 226 0.97 -4.52 18.23
CA ASN A 226 -0.20 -5.26 18.68
C ASN A 226 0.07 -6.76 18.60
N LEU A 227 0.45 -7.36 19.74
CA LEU A 227 0.80 -8.79 19.82
C LEU A 227 -0.34 -9.71 19.37
N LEU A 228 -1.61 -9.36 19.62
CA LEU A 228 -2.76 -10.17 19.18
C LEU A 228 -2.92 -10.10 17.65
N ALA A 229 -2.71 -8.93 17.06
CA ALA A 229 -2.73 -8.76 15.62
C ALA A 229 -1.57 -9.52 14.95
N GLN A 230 -0.36 -9.43 15.51
CA GLN A 230 0.81 -10.17 15.04
C GLN A 230 0.60 -11.69 15.12
N GLN A 231 -0.02 -12.19 16.19
CA GLN A 231 -0.38 -13.61 16.33
C GLN A 231 -1.39 -14.04 15.27
N ALA A 232 -2.44 -13.25 15.01
CA ALA A 232 -3.41 -13.55 13.97
C ALA A 232 -2.77 -13.57 12.57
N ILE A 233 -1.86 -12.61 12.29
CA ILE A 233 -1.08 -12.61 11.04
C ILE A 233 -0.25 -13.90 10.95
N ALA A 234 0.51 -14.25 11.99
CA ALA A 234 1.42 -15.40 11.96
C ALA A 234 0.70 -16.76 11.83
N ASP A 235 -0.55 -16.86 12.29
CA ASP A 235 -1.37 -18.06 12.10
C ASP A 235 -1.78 -18.26 10.62
N VAL A 236 -2.17 -17.18 9.95
CA VAL A 236 -2.78 -17.23 8.61
C VAL A 236 -1.78 -16.98 7.49
N PHE A 237 -0.77 -16.16 7.74
CA PHE A 237 0.16 -15.67 6.74
C PHE A 237 1.61 -15.99 7.09
N CYS A 238 2.41 -16.26 6.07
CA CYS A 238 3.86 -16.30 6.15
C CYS A 238 4.48 -15.34 5.14
N VAL A 239 5.54 -14.66 5.56
CA VAL A 239 6.34 -13.80 4.67
C VAL A 239 7.40 -14.70 4.05
N ASN A 240 7.21 -15.08 2.79
CA ASN A 240 8.09 -15.96 2.06
C ASN A 240 8.19 -15.47 0.61
N GLY A 241 9.38 -15.51 0.03
CA GLY A 241 9.59 -15.17 -1.37
C GLY A 241 9.44 -13.69 -1.68
N ASP A 242 9.40 -13.40 -2.98
CA ASP A 242 9.52 -12.06 -3.52
C ASP A 242 8.17 -11.57 -4.04
N SER A 243 7.96 -10.26 -4.02
CA SER A 243 6.77 -9.65 -4.61
C SER A 243 7.18 -8.61 -5.63
N GLU A 244 6.41 -8.49 -6.71
CA GLU A 244 6.54 -7.38 -7.64
C GLU A 244 5.81 -6.15 -7.08
N TRP A 245 6.49 -5.02 -7.14
CA TRP A 245 5.99 -3.71 -6.75
C TRP A 245 6.03 -2.80 -7.96
N ARG A 246 4.88 -2.24 -8.34
CA ARG A 246 4.79 -1.31 -9.45
C ARG A 246 5.69 -0.11 -9.22
N GLY A 247 6.61 0.13 -10.15
CA GLY A 247 7.60 1.21 -10.06
C GLY A 247 8.84 0.90 -9.23
N LEU A 248 8.87 -0.17 -8.42
CA LEU A 248 10.04 -0.57 -7.62
C LEU A 248 10.67 -1.90 -8.08
N GLY A 249 9.98 -2.67 -8.93
CA GLY A 249 10.44 -3.98 -9.38
C GLY A 249 10.17 -5.06 -8.34
N VAL A 250 10.97 -6.13 -8.38
CA VAL A 250 10.83 -7.26 -7.45
C VAL A 250 11.60 -6.95 -6.17
N ILE A 251 10.93 -7.04 -5.03
CA ILE A 251 11.53 -6.83 -3.70
C ILE A 251 11.57 -8.18 -2.98
N GLU A 252 12.78 -8.60 -2.60
CA GLU A 252 13.00 -9.84 -1.88
C GLU A 252 12.32 -9.84 -0.51
N SER A 253 11.83 -11.01 -0.09
CA SER A 253 11.20 -11.22 1.22
C SER A 253 10.01 -10.29 1.52
N SER A 254 9.38 -9.73 0.48
CA SER A 254 8.21 -8.84 0.61
C SER A 254 6.87 -9.54 0.34
N GLY A 255 6.91 -10.76 -0.20
CA GLY A 255 5.74 -11.56 -0.54
C GLY A 255 5.05 -12.15 0.69
N VAL A 256 3.71 -12.13 0.68
CA VAL A 256 2.89 -12.72 1.74
C VAL A 256 2.02 -13.82 1.16
N HIS A 257 2.10 -15.00 1.77
CA HIS A 257 1.37 -16.20 1.35
C HIS A 257 0.54 -16.77 2.51
N LEU A 258 -0.49 -17.54 2.17
CA LEU A 258 -1.26 -18.29 3.16
C LEU A 258 -0.42 -19.43 3.73
N THR A 259 -0.52 -19.66 5.04
CA THR A 259 0.05 -20.86 5.67
C THR A 259 -0.69 -22.12 5.18
N PRO A 260 -0.09 -23.32 5.27
CA PRO A 260 -0.69 -24.58 4.79
C PRO A 260 -2.13 -24.80 5.25
N ASP A 261 -2.42 -24.40 6.49
CA ASP A 261 -3.69 -24.52 7.17
C ASP A 261 -4.84 -23.68 6.58
N TYR A 262 -4.51 -22.73 5.71
CA TYR A 262 -5.45 -21.80 5.06
C TYR A 262 -5.38 -21.86 3.53
N GLN A 263 -4.52 -22.71 2.96
CA GLN A 263 -4.35 -22.87 1.50
C GLN A 263 -5.64 -23.18 0.74
N ARG A 264 -6.64 -23.78 1.40
CA ARG A 264 -7.96 -24.02 0.77
C ARG A 264 -8.68 -22.74 0.32
N PHE A 265 -8.32 -21.59 0.89
CA PHE A 265 -8.88 -20.29 0.54
C PHE A 265 -8.09 -19.62 -0.59
N ASP A 266 -6.97 -20.17 -1.06
CA ASP A 266 -6.15 -19.53 -2.09
C ASP A 266 -6.89 -19.46 -3.45
N ALA A 267 -7.22 -18.23 -3.87
CA ALA A 267 -7.90 -18.00 -5.15
C ALA A 267 -7.00 -18.33 -6.35
N GLU A 268 -5.69 -18.11 -6.27
CA GLU A 268 -4.76 -18.36 -7.37
C GLU A 268 -4.58 -19.85 -7.60
N ALA A 269 -4.44 -20.62 -6.51
CA ALA A 269 -4.37 -22.08 -6.59
C ALA A 269 -5.64 -22.69 -7.19
N HIS A 270 -6.81 -22.09 -6.91
CA HIS A 270 -8.11 -22.55 -7.38
C HIS A 270 -8.40 -22.17 -8.84
N PHE A 271 -8.24 -20.90 -9.21
CA PHE A 271 -8.58 -20.40 -10.54
C PHE A 271 -7.44 -20.57 -11.57
N ARG A 272 -6.19 -20.71 -11.10
CA ARG A 272 -4.98 -20.89 -11.94
C ARG A 272 -4.88 -19.87 -13.07
N PRO A 273 -4.93 -18.57 -12.75
CA PRO A 273 -4.92 -17.52 -13.76
C PRO A 273 -3.62 -17.57 -14.59
N ALA A 274 -3.69 -17.10 -15.84
CA ALA A 274 -2.51 -17.06 -16.69
C ALA A 274 -1.48 -16.03 -16.17
N PRO A 275 -0.16 -16.33 -16.22
CA PRO A 275 0.86 -15.34 -15.89
C PRO A 275 0.74 -14.09 -16.77
N GLN A 276 0.65 -12.92 -16.15
CA GLN A 276 0.50 -11.64 -16.84
C GLN A 276 1.85 -10.89 -16.83
N GLN A 277 2.54 -10.85 -17.96
CA GLN A 277 3.72 -9.99 -18.13
C GLN A 277 3.27 -8.61 -18.65
N VAL A 278 3.32 -7.62 -17.77
CA VAL A 278 2.92 -6.25 -18.09
C VAL A 278 3.97 -5.27 -17.55
N CYS A 279 4.36 -4.29 -18.35
CA CYS A 279 5.23 -3.20 -17.93
C CYS A 279 4.52 -1.86 -18.08
N ASP A 280 4.84 -0.92 -17.18
CA ASP A 280 4.39 0.47 -17.27
C ASP A 280 4.90 1.14 -18.56
N ASP A 281 4.21 2.22 -18.99
CA ASP A 281 4.69 3.06 -20.08
C ASP A 281 6.11 3.55 -19.74
N PRO A 282 7.12 3.34 -20.61
CA PRO A 282 8.50 3.70 -20.32
C PRO A 282 8.72 5.21 -20.12
N ARG A 283 7.75 6.06 -20.50
CA ARG A 283 7.77 7.51 -20.25
C ARG A 283 7.26 7.88 -18.86
N ALA A 284 6.58 6.97 -18.17
CA ALA A 284 6.04 7.21 -16.84
C ALA A 284 7.14 7.15 -15.79
N ARG A 285 7.30 8.22 -15.02
CA ARG A 285 8.28 8.29 -13.92
C ARG A 285 7.68 7.89 -12.57
N CYS A 286 6.69 6.98 -12.57
CA CYS A 286 5.98 6.58 -11.35
C CYS A 286 6.91 6.01 -10.29
N GLY A 287 7.84 5.13 -10.69
CA GLY A 287 8.86 4.58 -9.79
C GLY A 287 9.74 5.65 -9.16
N GLU A 288 10.19 6.62 -9.96
CA GLU A 288 11.02 7.72 -9.47
C GLU A 288 10.28 8.62 -8.46
N VAL A 289 8.96 8.82 -8.64
CA VAL A 289 8.13 9.53 -7.65
C VAL A 289 8.02 8.73 -6.35
N LEU A 290 7.84 7.40 -6.44
CA LEU A 290 7.75 6.51 -5.27
C LEU A 290 9.06 6.38 -4.49
N THR A 291 10.21 6.56 -5.15
CA THR A 291 11.54 6.52 -4.54
C THR A 291 12.08 7.90 -4.19
N GLY A 292 11.32 8.97 -4.43
CA GLY A 292 11.75 10.34 -4.14
C GLY A 292 12.81 10.92 -5.09
N LYS A 293 13.06 10.29 -6.24
CA LYS A 293 14.03 10.76 -7.25
C LYS A 293 13.48 11.90 -8.10
N CYS A 294 12.16 12.05 -8.17
CA CYS A 294 11.51 13.20 -8.78
C CYS A 294 10.16 13.51 -8.13
N LYS A 295 9.65 14.71 -8.40
CA LYS A 295 8.29 15.15 -8.03
C LYS A 295 7.29 14.81 -9.13
N PRO A 296 5.98 14.69 -8.80
CA PRO A 296 4.94 14.42 -9.79
C PRO A 296 4.97 15.32 -11.03
N HIS A 297 5.15 16.63 -10.87
CA HIS A 297 5.18 17.60 -11.98
C HIS A 297 6.42 17.44 -12.91
N GLN A 298 7.46 16.73 -12.47
CA GLN A 298 8.64 16.44 -13.28
C GLN A 298 8.44 15.21 -14.19
N CYS A 299 7.29 14.54 -14.09
CA CYS A 299 6.90 13.48 -15.00
C CYS A 299 6.22 14.08 -16.25
N PRO A 300 6.69 13.79 -17.48
CA PRO A 300 6.13 14.39 -18.70
C PRO A 300 4.67 14.03 -18.97
N LEU A 301 4.19 12.92 -18.39
CA LEU A 301 2.80 12.48 -18.53
C LEU A 301 1.86 13.17 -17.53
N PHE A 302 2.38 13.71 -16.43
CA PHE A 302 1.56 14.25 -15.34
C PHE A 302 0.73 15.45 -15.79
N GLY A 303 -0.55 15.45 -15.45
CA GLY A 303 -1.51 16.51 -15.76
C GLY A 303 -1.97 16.55 -17.22
N ASN A 304 -1.11 16.12 -18.15
CA ASN A 304 -1.42 16.01 -19.58
C ASN A 304 -2.24 14.74 -19.87
N THR A 305 -1.56 13.65 -20.20
CA THR A 305 -2.21 12.37 -20.52
C THR A 305 -2.54 11.56 -19.28
N CYS A 306 -1.79 11.72 -18.19
CA CYS A 306 -2.04 11.11 -16.89
C CYS A 306 -2.70 12.12 -15.95
N ASN A 307 -4.01 11.99 -15.76
CA ASN A 307 -4.84 12.82 -14.89
C ASN A 307 -5.92 11.95 -14.20
N PRO A 308 -6.73 12.47 -13.26
CA PRO A 308 -7.71 11.66 -12.54
C PRO A 308 -8.78 10.96 -13.41
N GLN A 309 -9.01 11.44 -14.64
CA GLN A 309 -9.95 10.82 -15.59
C GLN A 309 -9.27 9.74 -16.44
N THR A 310 -8.01 9.97 -16.83
CA THR A 310 -7.19 9.04 -17.64
C THR A 310 -5.89 8.70 -16.91
N ALA A 311 -5.99 7.99 -15.78
CA ALA A 311 -4.82 7.64 -14.99
C ALA A 311 -4.00 6.53 -15.67
N PHE A 312 -2.76 6.84 -16.03
CA PHE A 312 -1.81 5.84 -16.55
C PHE A 312 -1.19 5.01 -15.42
N GLY A 313 -0.89 5.66 -14.28
CA GLY A 313 -0.26 5.04 -13.10
C GLY A 313 -1.18 5.05 -11.89
N ALA A 314 -0.98 4.09 -10.98
CA ALA A 314 -1.79 3.97 -9.76
C ALA A 314 -1.63 5.15 -8.79
N LEU A 315 -0.49 5.88 -8.85
CA LEU A 315 -0.24 7.13 -8.13
C LEU A 315 -1.27 8.24 -8.41
N MET A 316 -1.89 8.23 -9.59
CA MET A 316 -2.93 9.20 -9.97
C MET A 316 -4.34 8.69 -9.63
N VAL A 317 -4.50 7.39 -9.37
CA VAL A 317 -5.79 6.76 -9.04
C VAL A 317 -6.11 6.88 -7.54
N SER A 318 -5.11 6.61 -6.71
CA SER A 318 -5.26 6.63 -5.26
C SER A 318 -5.34 8.05 -4.74
N SER A 319 -6.31 8.36 -3.88
CA SER A 319 -6.38 9.65 -3.17
C SER A 319 -5.21 9.91 -2.22
N GLU A 320 -4.49 8.83 -1.87
CA GLU A 320 -3.26 8.87 -1.08
C GLU A 320 -1.99 8.83 -1.94
N GLY A 321 -2.13 8.74 -3.27
CA GLY A 321 -1.00 8.76 -4.18
C GLY A 321 -0.44 10.15 -4.38
N ALA A 322 0.88 10.28 -4.42
CA ALA A 322 1.55 11.58 -4.58
C ALA A 322 1.08 12.35 -5.81
N CYS A 323 0.84 11.67 -6.94
CA CYS A 323 0.38 12.35 -8.16
C CYS A 323 -1.05 12.88 -8.00
N ALA A 324 -1.99 12.09 -7.46
CA ALA A 324 -3.36 12.56 -7.23
C ALA A 324 -3.40 13.72 -6.24
N ALA A 325 -2.64 13.63 -5.13
CA ALA A 325 -2.55 14.68 -4.13
C ALA A 325 -1.93 15.97 -4.73
N TRP A 326 -0.83 15.85 -5.47
CA TRP A 326 -0.22 16.98 -6.17
C TRP A 326 -1.19 17.61 -7.17
N TYR A 327 -1.88 16.80 -7.97
CA TYR A 327 -2.84 17.30 -8.95
C TYR A 327 -3.98 18.06 -8.28
N GLN A 328 -4.50 17.54 -7.16
CA GLN A 328 -5.60 18.17 -6.45
C GLN A 328 -5.21 19.48 -5.76
N TYR A 329 -4.03 19.55 -5.15
CA TYR A 329 -3.67 20.65 -4.25
C TYR A 329 -2.59 21.59 -4.80
N ARG A 330 -1.89 21.23 -5.89
CA ARG A 330 -0.73 21.97 -6.42
C ARG A 330 -0.80 22.20 -7.94
N GLN A 331 -1.87 21.80 -8.64
CA GLN A 331 -1.95 21.99 -10.10
C GLN A 331 -1.90 23.47 -10.52
N GLN A 332 -2.47 24.38 -9.72
CA GLN A 332 -2.47 25.82 -10.01
C GLN A 332 -1.06 26.45 -9.99
N GLU A 333 -0.05 25.76 -9.46
CA GLU A 333 1.32 26.27 -9.38
C GLU A 333 2.11 26.07 -10.69
N ASN A 334 1.70 25.12 -11.54
CA ASN A 334 2.38 24.84 -12.82
C ASN A 334 1.92 25.76 -13.97
N GLU A 335 0.85 26.55 -13.76
CA GLU A 335 0.34 27.51 -14.75
C GLU A 335 0.96 28.91 -14.61
N ALA A 336 1.79 29.14 -13.58
CA ALA A 336 2.50 30.40 -13.32
C ALA A 336 3.95 30.36 -13.82
#